data_AF-A0A847A232-F1
#
_entry.id   AF-A0A847A232-F1
#
_cell.length_a   1.000
_cell.length_b   1.000
_cell.length_c   1.000
_cell.angle_alpha   90.00
_cell.angle_beta   90.00
_cell.angle_gamma   90.00
#
_symmetry.space_group_name_H-M   'P 1'
#
loop_
_entity.id
_entity.type
_entity.pdbx_description
1 polymer ?
#
loop_
_entity_poly.entity_id
_entity_poly.type
_entity_poly.pdbx_seq_one_letter_code
_entity_poly.pdbx_strand_id
1 'polypeptide(L)'
;LDERLDRAPGDIVDADGEVVGHHDGALGYTVGQRRGLAIGRPADDGKPRYVLSIRPVSNQVVVGPKEHLAITRIAGGRYSLTGDAGFDLTSTFACEVQIRAHADPVPAFATLVEIDETERTEQHRENATHEIVVDIDLEHAEPLIGVAPGQSAVLYVGTRVLGQFTIDRAIAATTARQPAHA
;
A
#
# COMPACT_ATOMS: atom_id res chain seq x y z
N LEU A 1 -26.60 11.71 10.02
CA LEU A 1 -25.45 11.78 9.08
C LEU A 1 -25.33 10.52 8.20
N ASP A 2 -26.30 9.59 8.24
CA ASP A 2 -26.20 8.24 7.66
C ASP A 2 -26.80 8.04 6.25
N GLU A 3 -27.30 9.08 5.59
CA GLU A 3 -28.29 8.90 4.50
C GLU A 3 -27.80 9.12 3.06
N ARG A 4 -26.49 9.10 2.77
CA ARG A 4 -25.98 9.31 1.38
C ARG A 4 -24.78 8.49 0.93
N LEU A 5 -24.45 7.41 1.62
CA LEU A 5 -23.45 6.46 1.12
C LEU A 5 -24.20 5.34 0.38
N ASP A 6 -24.09 5.29 -0.94
CA ASP A 6 -24.60 4.18 -1.74
C ASP A 6 -23.93 2.88 -1.25
N ARG A 7 -24.68 2.14 -0.43
CA ARG A 7 -24.32 0.81 0.07
C ARG A 7 -24.58 -0.19 -1.05
N ALA A 8 -23.73 -0.15 -2.06
CA ALA A 8 -23.76 -1.13 -3.13
C ALA A 8 -23.10 -2.42 -2.63
N PRO A 9 -23.81 -3.57 -2.66
CA PRO A 9 -23.20 -4.84 -2.30
C PRO A 9 -22.08 -5.20 -3.28
N GLY A 10 -21.06 -5.89 -2.78
CA GLY A 10 -19.86 -6.23 -3.53
C GLY A 10 -19.12 -7.41 -2.93
N ASP A 11 -18.00 -7.78 -3.56
CA ASP A 11 -17.29 -9.02 -3.25
C ASP A 11 -16.17 -8.78 -2.23
N ILE A 12 -16.05 -9.72 -1.28
CA ILE A 12 -14.86 -9.88 -0.47
C ILE A 12 -13.98 -10.91 -1.19
N VAL A 13 -12.82 -10.48 -1.66
CA VAL A 13 -11.86 -11.32 -2.42
C VAL A 13 -10.59 -11.54 -1.62
N ASP A 14 -9.89 -12.64 -1.86
CA ASP A 14 -8.55 -12.83 -1.33
C ASP A 14 -7.46 -12.19 -2.23
N ALA A 15 -6.19 -12.45 -1.92
CA ALA A 15 -5.06 -11.90 -2.67
C ALA A 15 -4.94 -12.48 -4.10
N ASP A 16 -5.47 -13.68 -4.33
CA ASP A 16 -5.48 -14.36 -5.62
C ASP A 16 -6.69 -13.93 -6.47
N GLY A 17 -7.61 -13.17 -5.88
CA GLY A 17 -8.83 -12.67 -6.53
C GLY A 17 -10.02 -13.61 -6.36
N GLU A 18 -9.89 -14.68 -5.58
CA GLU A 18 -10.98 -15.62 -5.32
C GLU A 18 -12.00 -14.99 -4.36
N VAL A 19 -13.29 -15.15 -4.69
CA VAL A 19 -14.38 -14.60 -3.87
C VAL A 19 -14.56 -15.46 -2.62
N VAL A 20 -14.28 -14.89 -1.45
CA VAL A 20 -14.38 -15.55 -0.14
C VAL A 20 -15.62 -15.14 0.65
N GLY A 21 -16.32 -14.10 0.21
CA GLY A 21 -17.55 -13.61 0.83
C GLY A 21 -18.14 -12.42 0.09
N HIS A 22 -19.17 -11.81 0.68
CA HIS A 22 -19.82 -10.62 0.14
C HIS A 22 -20.01 -9.59 1.25
N HIS A 23 -20.16 -8.32 0.87
CA HIS A 23 -20.43 -7.23 1.78
C HIS A 23 -21.55 -6.32 1.30
N ASP A 24 -22.19 -5.59 2.22
CA ASP A 24 -23.25 -4.62 1.89
C ASP A 24 -22.72 -3.23 1.52
N GLY A 25 -21.40 -3.00 1.56
CA GLY A 25 -20.78 -1.77 1.08
C GLY A 25 -19.31 -1.66 1.45
N ALA A 26 -18.44 -1.41 0.47
CA ALA A 26 -17.00 -1.39 0.66
C ALA A 26 -16.52 -0.27 1.61
N LEU A 27 -17.25 0.85 1.65
CA LEU A 27 -16.95 2.02 2.50
C LEU A 27 -17.13 1.75 4.00
N GLY A 28 -17.80 0.66 4.39
CA GLY A 28 -17.93 0.26 5.79
C GLY A 28 -16.70 -0.43 6.37
N TYR A 29 -15.69 -0.71 5.55
CA TYR A 29 -14.49 -1.44 5.96
C TYR A 29 -13.31 -0.51 6.22
N THR A 30 -12.36 -0.98 7.01
CA THR A 30 -11.07 -0.30 7.24
C THR A 30 -9.93 -1.29 7.07
N VAL A 31 -8.85 -0.86 6.42
CA VAL A 31 -7.62 -1.67 6.29
C VAL A 31 -7.13 -2.08 7.69
N GLY A 32 -6.81 -3.37 7.86
CA GLY A 32 -6.46 -4.00 9.14
C GLY A 32 -7.66 -4.52 9.95
N GLN A 33 -8.90 -4.32 9.51
CA GLN A 33 -10.09 -4.85 10.18
C GLN A 33 -10.13 -6.38 10.12
N ARG A 34 -10.37 -7.02 11.27
CA ARG A 34 -10.57 -8.48 11.41
C ARG A 34 -12.03 -8.88 11.63
N ARG A 35 -12.74 -8.13 12.48
CA ARG A 35 -14.11 -8.46 12.91
C ARG A 35 -15.12 -7.91 11.92
N GLY A 36 -16.30 -8.55 11.82
CA GLY A 36 -17.36 -8.08 10.94
C GLY A 36 -17.13 -8.36 9.45
N LEU A 37 -16.14 -9.20 9.11
CA LEU A 37 -15.98 -9.75 7.77
C LEU A 37 -16.96 -10.92 7.63
N ALA A 38 -17.99 -10.79 6.79
CA ALA A 38 -18.98 -11.84 6.52
C ALA A 38 -18.42 -12.95 5.59
N ILE A 39 -17.27 -13.50 5.97
CA ILE A 39 -16.58 -14.56 5.21
C ILE A 39 -17.21 -15.89 5.65
N GLY A 40 -17.97 -16.50 4.75
CA GLY A 40 -18.84 -17.64 5.05
C GLY A 40 -18.09 -18.96 5.32
N ARG A 41 -16.78 -19.01 5.07
CA ARG A 41 -15.93 -20.17 5.34
C ARG A 41 -14.62 -19.72 6.00
N PRO A 42 -14.12 -20.45 7.02
CA PRO A 42 -12.73 -20.31 7.44
C PRO A 42 -11.82 -20.49 6.23
N ALA A 43 -10.73 -19.73 6.18
CA ALA A 43 -9.68 -19.98 5.19
C ALA A 43 -9.16 -21.42 5.35
N ASP A 44 -8.69 -22.04 4.26
CA ASP A 44 -8.19 -23.42 4.28
C ASP A 44 -7.02 -23.62 5.27
N ASP A 45 -6.31 -22.54 5.61
CA ASP A 45 -5.23 -22.51 6.60
C ASP A 45 -5.71 -22.29 8.05
N GLY A 46 -7.01 -22.11 8.27
CA GLY A 46 -7.62 -21.84 9.58
C GLY A 46 -7.25 -20.49 10.22
N LYS A 47 -6.49 -19.63 9.53
CA LYS A 47 -6.01 -18.37 10.08
C LYS A 47 -7.05 -17.25 9.93
N PRO A 48 -7.08 -16.27 10.86
CA PRO A 48 -7.98 -15.13 10.73
C PRO A 48 -7.59 -14.25 9.54
N ARG A 49 -8.61 -13.80 8.80
CA ARG A 49 -8.45 -12.83 7.70
C ARG A 49 -8.57 -11.40 8.21
N TYR A 50 -7.84 -10.49 7.57
CA TYR A 50 -7.82 -9.06 7.79
C TYR A 50 -8.06 -8.35 6.46
N VAL A 51 -8.73 -7.21 6.48
CA VAL A 51 -8.86 -6.34 5.29
C VAL A 51 -7.48 -5.81 4.91
N LEU A 52 -6.98 -6.19 3.74
CA LEU A 52 -5.70 -5.73 3.20
C LEU A 52 -5.84 -4.43 2.42
N SER A 53 -6.89 -4.30 1.63
CA SER A 53 -7.20 -3.08 0.85
C SER A 53 -8.68 -3.02 0.50
N ILE A 54 -9.12 -1.83 0.10
CA ILE A 54 -10.49 -1.56 -0.38
C ILE A 54 -10.34 -1.00 -1.79
N ARG A 55 -11.05 -1.57 -2.76
CA ARG A 55 -11.06 -1.17 -4.17
C ARG A 55 -12.41 -0.53 -4.49
N PRO A 56 -12.56 0.80 -4.41
CA PRO A 56 -13.86 1.45 -4.57
C PRO A 56 -14.43 1.31 -5.99
N VAL A 57 -13.58 1.33 -7.01
CA VAL A 57 -14.02 1.25 -8.41
C VAL A 57 -14.57 -0.12 -8.77
N SER A 58 -13.92 -1.21 -8.35
CA SER A 58 -14.46 -2.56 -8.54
C SER A 58 -15.46 -2.97 -7.45
N ASN A 59 -15.70 -2.11 -6.45
CA ASN A 59 -16.51 -2.39 -5.27
C ASN A 59 -16.10 -3.69 -4.55
N GLN A 60 -14.80 -3.87 -4.32
CA GLN A 60 -14.24 -5.06 -3.69
C GLN A 60 -13.50 -4.74 -2.38
N VAL A 61 -13.56 -5.66 -1.44
CA VAL A 61 -12.74 -5.66 -0.23
C VAL A 61 -11.76 -6.83 -0.31
N VAL A 62 -10.46 -6.53 -0.34
CA VAL A 62 -9.42 -7.54 -0.39
C VAL A 62 -9.07 -7.97 1.03
N VAL A 63 -9.04 -9.27 1.30
CA VAL A 63 -8.69 -9.83 2.61
C VAL A 63 -7.54 -10.84 2.51
N GLY A 64 -6.83 -11.03 3.62
CA GLY A 64 -5.73 -11.97 3.68
C GLY A 64 -5.18 -12.12 5.09
N PRO A 65 -4.07 -12.85 5.25
CA PRO A 65 -3.46 -13.06 6.55
C PRO A 65 -2.82 -11.75 7.07
N LYS A 66 -2.61 -11.63 8.39
CA LYS A 66 -2.13 -10.38 9.01
C LYS A 66 -0.79 -9.93 8.46
N GLU A 67 0.04 -10.90 8.10
CA GLU A 67 1.39 -10.72 7.58
C GLU A 67 1.36 -9.94 6.26
N HIS A 68 0.28 -10.02 5.48
CA HIS A 68 0.12 -9.24 4.25
C HIS A 68 -0.22 -7.76 4.50
N LEU A 69 -0.40 -7.34 5.77
CA LEU A 69 -0.45 -5.93 6.14
C LEU A 69 0.95 -5.31 6.28
N ALA A 70 2.01 -6.13 6.27
CA ALA A 70 3.39 -5.69 6.32
C ALA A 70 3.78 -5.10 4.96
N ILE A 71 3.73 -3.78 4.85
CA ILE A 71 4.10 -3.04 3.65
C ILE A 71 5.61 -2.82 3.65
N THR A 72 6.26 -3.34 2.61
CA THR A 72 7.70 -3.25 2.43
C THR A 72 8.08 -2.31 1.30
N ARG A 73 7.12 -1.96 0.44
CA ARG A 73 7.32 -0.99 -0.63
C ARG A 73 6.13 -0.06 -0.75
N ILE A 74 6.40 1.21 -0.95
CA ILE A 74 5.40 2.22 -1.28
C ILE A 74 5.86 3.00 -2.51
N ALA A 75 4.91 3.46 -3.30
CA ALA A 75 5.24 4.26 -4.47
C ALA A 75 4.18 5.33 -4.76
N GLY A 76 4.57 6.40 -5.45
CA GLY A 76 3.64 7.44 -5.88
C GLY A 76 4.18 8.43 -6.89
N GLY A 77 3.35 8.76 -7.87
CA GLY A 77 3.63 9.68 -8.97
C GLY A 77 3.30 11.14 -8.67
N ARG A 78 2.54 11.41 -7.61
CA ARG A 78 2.32 12.77 -7.11
C ARG A 78 3.40 13.12 -6.08
N TYR A 79 4.53 13.65 -6.52
CA TYR A 79 5.64 14.06 -5.64
C TYR A 79 5.98 15.55 -5.73
N SER A 80 6.69 16.05 -4.71
CA SER A 80 7.23 17.40 -4.62
C SER A 80 8.59 17.35 -3.93
N LEU A 81 9.60 17.96 -4.55
CA LEU A 81 10.96 18.05 -4.04
C LEU A 81 11.24 19.45 -3.47
N THR A 82 12.07 19.53 -2.44
CA THR A 82 12.37 20.79 -1.72
C THR A 82 13.51 21.60 -2.35
N GLY A 83 13.98 21.20 -3.53
CA GLY A 83 15.08 21.83 -4.25
C GLY A 83 15.94 20.80 -4.97
N ASP A 84 17.18 21.17 -5.26
CA ASP A 84 18.16 20.24 -5.81
C ASP A 84 18.54 19.19 -4.75
N ALA A 85 18.43 17.92 -5.14
CA ALA A 85 18.82 16.80 -4.30
C ALA A 85 20.32 16.81 -4.02
N GLY A 86 21.14 17.28 -4.97
CA GLY A 86 22.60 17.19 -4.93
C GLY A 86 23.14 15.80 -5.32
N PHE A 87 22.26 14.93 -5.81
CA PHE A 87 22.56 13.59 -6.31
C PHE A 87 21.50 13.17 -7.33
N ASP A 88 21.80 12.13 -8.09
CA ASP A 88 20.87 11.58 -9.08
C ASP A 88 19.75 10.78 -8.39
N LEU A 89 18.51 11.29 -8.48
CA LEU A 89 17.33 10.63 -7.92
C LEU A 89 16.92 9.38 -8.71
N THR A 90 17.40 9.20 -9.94
CA THR A 90 17.12 8.00 -10.75
C THR A 90 18.01 6.82 -10.39
N SER A 91 19.06 7.08 -9.60
CA SER A 91 19.87 6.07 -8.93
C SER A 91 19.32 5.82 -7.53
N THR A 92 19.34 4.57 -7.07
CA THR A 92 18.88 4.23 -5.71
C THR A 92 19.72 4.93 -4.64
N PHE A 93 19.04 5.53 -3.66
CA PHE A 93 19.67 6.24 -2.56
C PHE A 93 19.07 5.87 -1.20
N ALA A 94 19.92 5.86 -0.17
CA ALA A 94 19.47 5.66 1.21
C ALA A 94 18.76 6.93 1.73
N CYS A 95 17.66 6.73 2.44
CA CYS A 95 16.84 7.77 3.02
C CYS A 95 16.12 7.25 4.28
N GLU A 96 15.41 8.13 4.95
CA GLU A 96 14.37 7.74 5.90
C GLU A 96 13.01 8.21 5.37
N VAL A 97 11.97 7.40 5.58
CA VAL A 97 10.61 7.71 5.15
C VAL A 97 9.67 7.82 6.35
N GLN A 98 8.88 8.89 6.39
CA GLN A 98 7.87 9.10 7.41
C GLN A 98 6.48 9.15 6.76
N ILE A 99 5.63 8.20 7.15
CA ILE A 99 4.24 8.09 6.64
C ILE A 99 3.19 8.67 7.58
N ARG A 100 3.56 8.93 8.84
CA ARG A 100 2.65 9.46 9.88
C ARG A 100 3.37 10.57 10.61
N ALA A 101 2.70 11.72 10.76
CA ALA A 101 3.29 12.92 11.35
C ALA A 101 3.88 12.74 12.77
N HIS A 102 3.36 11.76 13.53
CA HIS A 102 3.81 11.48 14.90
C HIS A 102 4.62 10.17 15.03
N ALA A 103 4.93 9.51 13.93
CA ALA A 103 5.78 8.31 13.95
C ALA A 103 7.21 8.67 13.62
N ASP A 104 8.17 7.90 14.14
CA ASP A 104 9.56 8.05 13.74
C ASP A 104 9.75 7.70 12.25
N PRO A 105 10.62 8.41 11.52
CA PRO A 105 11.02 8.02 10.18
C PRO A 105 11.66 6.63 10.18
N VAL A 106 11.46 5.89 9.09
CA VAL A 106 11.93 4.52 8.93
C VAL A 106 13.03 4.47 7.86
N PRO A 107 14.19 3.82 8.13
CA PRO A 107 15.22 3.58 7.13
C PRO A 107 14.67 2.90 5.86
N ALA A 108 15.07 3.42 4.70
CA ALA A 108 14.58 2.98 3.41
C ALA A 108 15.54 3.32 2.25
N PHE A 109 15.33 2.70 1.11
CA PHE A 109 15.96 3.03 -0.16
C PHE A 109 14.91 3.61 -1.11
N ALA A 110 15.20 4.76 -1.71
CA ALA A 110 14.30 5.40 -2.66
C ALA A 110 14.93 5.52 -4.04
N THR A 111 14.10 5.50 -5.08
CA THR A 111 14.50 5.73 -6.49
C THR A 111 13.35 6.40 -7.22
N LEU A 112 13.65 7.39 -8.07
CA LEU A 112 12.72 7.95 -9.04
C LEU A 112 12.79 7.14 -10.33
N VAL A 113 11.69 6.50 -10.71
CA VAL A 113 11.61 5.63 -11.89
C VAL A 113 10.47 6.07 -12.80
N GLU A 114 10.53 5.67 -14.08
CA GLU A 114 9.35 5.74 -14.95
C GLU A 114 8.26 4.80 -14.43
N ILE A 115 7.00 5.21 -14.55
CA ILE A 115 5.87 4.37 -14.13
C ILE A 115 5.75 3.19 -15.11
N ASP A 116 5.76 1.97 -14.59
CA ASP A 116 5.37 0.80 -15.35
C ASP A 116 3.84 0.85 -15.57
N GLU A 117 3.41 0.93 -16.83
CA GLU A 117 1.99 0.99 -17.20
C GLU A 117 1.20 -0.26 -16.75
N THR A 118 1.88 -1.39 -16.50
CA THR A 118 1.24 -2.59 -15.92
C THR A 118 1.00 -2.46 -14.42
N GLU A 119 1.72 -1.57 -13.74
CA GLU A 119 1.59 -1.28 -12.31
C GLU A 119 0.79 0.00 -12.02
N ARG A 120 0.41 0.76 -13.07
CA ARG A 120 -0.37 1.99 -12.94
C ARG A 120 -1.74 1.70 -12.30
N THR A 121 -2.05 2.46 -11.26
CA THR A 121 -3.34 2.40 -10.55
C THR A 121 -4.19 3.63 -10.84
N GLU A 122 -5.49 3.55 -10.53
CA GLU A 122 -6.42 4.69 -10.58
C GLU A 122 -6.02 5.89 -9.70
N GLN A 123 -5.13 5.68 -8.74
CA GLN A 123 -4.59 6.72 -7.86
C GLN A 123 -3.55 7.60 -8.58
N HIS A 124 -2.87 7.06 -9.59
CA HIS A 124 -1.93 7.83 -10.38
C HIS A 124 -2.65 8.93 -11.15
N ARG A 125 -2.06 10.13 -11.18
CA ARG A 125 -2.53 11.17 -12.11
C ARG A 125 -2.35 10.69 -13.55
N GLU A 126 -3.31 11.04 -14.41
CA GLU A 126 -3.29 10.69 -15.85
C GLU A 126 -1.99 11.10 -16.54
N ASN A 127 -1.41 12.25 -16.17
CA ASN A 127 -0.18 12.77 -16.74
C ASN A 127 1.09 12.41 -15.95
N ALA A 128 1.01 11.54 -14.94
CA ALA A 128 2.19 11.09 -14.21
C ALA A 128 3.02 10.18 -15.12
N THR A 129 4.29 10.51 -15.31
CA THR A 129 5.26 9.71 -16.08
C THR A 129 6.26 8.98 -15.20
N HIS A 130 6.50 9.49 -13.99
CA HIS A 130 7.46 8.94 -13.04
C HIS A 130 6.81 8.81 -11.66
N GLU A 131 7.32 7.89 -10.87
CA GLU A 131 6.98 7.72 -9.47
C GLU A 131 8.23 7.58 -8.60
N ILE A 132 8.12 8.03 -7.36
CA ILE A 132 9.11 7.71 -6.33
C ILE A 132 8.72 6.33 -5.79
N VAL A 133 9.63 5.37 -5.90
CA VAL A 133 9.52 4.05 -5.27
C VAL A 133 10.40 4.04 -4.03
N VAL A 134 9.86 3.57 -2.92
CA VAL A 134 10.56 3.44 -1.64
C VAL A 134 10.45 2.00 -1.15
N ASP A 135 11.59 1.36 -0.97
CA ASP A 135 11.75 0.05 -0.35
C ASP A 135 12.22 0.23 1.10
N ILE A 136 11.48 -0.35 2.04
CA ILE A 136 11.85 -0.32 3.47
C ILE A 136 13.09 -1.17 3.68
N ASP A 137 14.07 -0.62 4.41
CA ASP A 137 15.28 -1.33 4.76
C ASP A 137 15.00 -2.31 5.90
N LEU A 138 14.63 -3.55 5.52
CA LEU A 138 14.27 -4.60 6.46
C LEU A 138 15.44 -5.14 7.29
N GLU A 139 16.69 -4.79 6.96
CA GLU A 139 17.84 -5.10 7.80
C GLU A 139 17.88 -4.20 9.04
N HIS A 140 17.33 -2.99 8.94
CA HIS A 140 17.40 -1.96 9.97
C HIS A 140 16.04 -1.51 10.50
N ALA A 141 14.94 -2.00 9.94
CA ALA A 141 13.59 -1.63 10.34
C ALA A 141 12.54 -2.73 10.14
N GLU A 142 11.42 -2.59 10.85
CA GLU A 142 10.22 -3.41 10.62
C GLU A 142 9.39 -2.87 9.44
N PRO A 143 8.62 -3.73 8.73
CA PRO A 143 7.70 -3.29 7.70
C PRO A 143 6.66 -2.27 8.22
N LEU A 144 6.21 -1.40 7.32
CA LEU A 144 5.15 -0.44 7.64
C LEU A 144 3.81 -1.16 7.80
N ILE A 145 3.00 -0.74 8.77
CA ILE A 145 1.67 -1.33 9.03
C ILE A 145 0.56 -0.31 8.77
N GLY A 146 -0.48 -0.76 8.08
CA GLY A 146 -1.70 0.03 7.85
C GLY A 146 -1.43 1.28 7.00
N VAL A 147 -0.62 1.12 5.96
CA VAL A 147 -0.41 2.13 4.92
C VAL A 147 -1.52 1.99 3.90
N ALA A 148 -2.19 3.09 3.58
CA ALA A 148 -3.24 3.12 2.57
C ALA A 148 -2.90 4.14 1.47
N PRO A 149 -3.29 3.88 0.22
CA PRO A 149 -3.21 4.89 -0.82
C PRO A 149 -3.92 6.19 -0.43
N GLY A 150 -3.37 7.32 -0.87
CA GLY A 150 -3.83 8.67 -0.52
C GLY A 150 -3.15 9.28 0.71
N GLN A 151 -2.41 8.50 1.51
CA GLN A 151 -1.54 9.04 2.56
C GLN A 151 -0.30 9.73 1.96
N SER A 152 0.33 10.62 2.73
CA SER A 152 1.60 11.25 2.34
C SER A 152 2.79 10.51 2.96
N ALA A 153 3.85 10.33 2.17
CA ALA A 153 5.16 9.90 2.62
C ALA A 153 6.16 11.04 2.48
N VAL A 154 6.90 11.35 3.54
CA VAL A 154 7.95 12.38 3.56
C VAL A 154 9.30 11.70 3.56
N LEU A 155 10.20 12.15 2.67
CA LEU A 155 11.55 11.62 2.53
C LEU A 155 12.57 12.52 3.22
N TYR A 156 13.46 11.90 3.98
CA TYR A 156 14.56 12.55 4.68
C TYR A 156 15.90 11.98 4.23
N VAL A 157 16.90 12.85 4.11
CA VAL A 157 18.31 12.47 3.96
C VAL A 157 19.06 13.16 5.09
N GLY A 158 19.44 12.37 6.10
CA GLY A 158 19.87 12.91 7.40
C GLY A 158 18.77 13.81 7.98
N THR A 159 19.10 15.03 8.38
CA THR A 159 18.11 15.97 8.93
C THR A 159 17.35 16.78 7.87
N ARG A 160 17.65 16.59 6.57
CA ARG A 160 17.06 17.39 5.48
C ARG A 160 15.82 16.69 4.93
N VAL A 161 14.70 17.40 4.86
CA VAL A 161 13.53 16.96 4.07
C VAL A 161 13.89 17.07 2.59
N LEU A 162 13.95 15.93 1.89
CA LEU A 162 14.19 15.88 0.45
C LEU A 162 12.92 16.22 -0.35
N GLY A 163 11.78 15.76 0.15
CA GLY A 163 10.50 15.93 -0.51
C GLY A 163 9.41 15.08 0.10
N GLN A 164 8.29 15.00 -0.60
CA GLN A 164 7.18 14.14 -0.25
C GLN A 164 6.50 13.59 -1.50
N PHE A 165 5.71 12.54 -1.32
CA PHE A 165 4.78 12.06 -2.32
C PHE A 165 3.47 11.56 -1.69
N THR A 166 2.40 11.57 -2.47
CA THR A 166 1.17 10.84 -2.12
C THR A 166 1.36 9.38 -2.52
N ILE A 167 1.09 8.46 -1.61
CA ILE A 167 1.19 7.03 -1.83
C ILE A 167 0.06 6.61 -2.77
N ASP A 168 0.42 6.19 -3.98
CA ASP A 168 -0.51 5.65 -4.97
C ASP A 168 -0.58 4.12 -4.89
N ARG A 169 0.51 3.50 -4.38
CA ARG A 169 0.64 2.03 -4.20
C ARG A 169 1.33 1.71 -2.88
N ALA A 170 0.78 0.71 -2.18
CA ALA A 170 1.40 0.09 -1.02
C ALA A 170 1.46 -1.42 -1.29
N ILE A 171 2.68 -1.95 -1.33
CA ILE A 171 2.97 -3.33 -1.70
C ILE A 171 3.43 -4.06 -0.44
N ALA A 172 2.68 -5.12 -0.12
CA ALA A 172 3.01 -5.99 0.99
C ALA A 172 4.32 -6.75 0.70
N ALA A 173 4.97 -7.24 1.76
CA ALA A 173 5.92 -8.32 1.67
C ALA A 173 5.22 -9.52 1.01
N THR A 174 5.32 -9.66 -0.31
CA THR A 174 4.91 -10.90 -0.96
C THR A 174 5.83 -11.97 -0.39
N THR A 175 5.26 -12.93 0.34
CA THR A 175 5.94 -14.20 0.60
C THR A 175 6.36 -14.71 -0.77
N ALA A 176 7.67 -14.87 -0.97
CA ALA A 176 8.26 -15.35 -2.21
C ALA A 176 7.35 -16.38 -2.87
N ARG A 177 7.00 -16.14 -4.14
CA ARG A 177 6.33 -17.10 -5.00
C ARG A 177 7.09 -18.43 -4.84
N GLN A 178 6.52 -19.39 -4.12
CA GLN A 178 7.11 -20.73 -4.00
C GLN A 178 7.23 -21.27 -5.43
N PRO A 179 8.43 -21.65 -5.91
CA PRO A 179 8.51 -22.36 -7.18
C PRO A 179 7.72 -23.65 -7.03
N ALA A 180 6.77 -23.87 -7.93
CA ALA A 180 6.01 -25.10 -8.02
C ALA A 180 7.00 -26.27 -8.05
N HIS A 181 6.91 -27.14 -7.04
CA HIS A 181 7.62 -28.41 -7.04
C HIS A 181 7.17 -29.22 -8.26
N ALA A 182 8.11 -29.46 -9.17
CA ALA A 182 8.08 -30.57 -10.12
C ALA A 182 8.94 -31.71 -9.57
#